data_AF-A0A255TTM2-F1
#
_entry.id   AF-A0A255TTM2-F1
#
_cell.length_a   1.000
_cell.length_b   1.000
_cell.length_c   1.000
_cell.angle_alpha   90.00
_cell.angle_beta   90.00
_cell.angle_gamma   90.00
#
_symmetry.space_group_name_H-M   'P 1'
#
loop_
_entity.id
_entity.type
_entity.pdbx_description
1 polymer ?
#
loop_
_entity_poly.entity_id
_entity_poly.type
_entity_poly.pdbx_seq_one_letter_code
_entity_poly.pdbx_strand_id
1 'polypeptide(L)'
;MTSIKLKFRPSTLKDKEGRLYFQVINSRKVRQIQTECLIFPSEWDEETEMENFMRMVGDAENEVTIDPTRIHVGDRVRIKTGSLADLEANICKEPDGRTMLALRVDFLGYAKMECPIDNLELVKE
;
A
#
# COMPACT_ATOMS: atom_id res chain seq x y z
N MET A 1 -8.66 -30.33 -4.31
CA MET A 1 -8.88 -28.88 -4.08
C MET A 1 -7.55 -28.26 -3.71
N THR A 2 -7.15 -27.21 -4.41
CA THR A 2 -6.00 -26.39 -4.03
C THR A 2 -6.52 -25.25 -3.17
N SER A 3 -5.93 -25.03 -2.01
CA SER A 3 -6.23 -23.89 -1.15
C SER A 3 -5.00 -23.01 -1.07
N ILE A 4 -5.20 -21.70 -1.20
CA ILE A 4 -4.17 -20.68 -1.05
C ILE A 4 -4.54 -19.86 0.18
N LYS A 5 -3.58 -19.65 1.07
CA LYS A 5 -3.70 -18.74 2.21
C LYS A 5 -2.57 -17.74 2.13
N LEU A 6 -2.83 -16.46 2.33
CA LEU A 6 -1.77 -15.48 2.55
C LEU A 6 -1.52 -15.40 4.06
N LYS A 7 -0.24 -15.40 4.44
CA LYS A 7 0.23 -15.50 5.82
C LYS A 7 1.32 -14.49 6.10
N PHE A 8 1.36 -13.98 7.32
CA PHE A 8 2.39 -13.09 7.79
C PHE A 8 3.43 -13.83 8.63
N ARG A 9 4.71 -13.62 8.30
CA ARG A 9 5.84 -14.05 9.12
C ARG A 9 6.48 -12.81 9.76
N PRO A 10 6.38 -12.61 11.08
CA PRO A 10 6.99 -11.46 11.73
C PRO A 10 8.52 -11.50 11.61
N SER A 11 9.14 -10.32 11.65
CA SER A 11 10.59 -10.20 11.78
C SER A 11 11.07 -10.78 13.11
N THR A 12 12.29 -11.31 13.14
CA THR A 12 12.94 -11.68 14.40
C THR A 12 13.45 -10.46 15.17
N LEU A 13 13.61 -9.33 14.48
CA LEU A 13 13.97 -8.06 15.10
C LEU A 13 12.71 -7.31 15.53
N LYS A 14 12.74 -6.78 16.77
CA LYS A 14 11.64 -5.96 17.28
C LYS A 14 11.46 -4.70 16.41
N ASP A 15 10.21 -4.31 16.19
CA ASP A 15 9.84 -3.10 15.45
C ASP A 15 10.37 -3.06 14.01
N LYS A 16 10.57 -4.25 13.41
CA LYS A 16 10.93 -4.42 12.00
C LYS A 16 9.81 -5.11 11.23
N GLU A 17 9.74 -4.78 9.95
CA GLU A 17 8.78 -5.37 9.04
C GLU A 17 9.00 -6.89 8.93
N GLY A 18 7.91 -7.63 9.02
CA GLY A 18 7.84 -9.03 8.65
C GLY A 18 7.51 -9.18 7.17
N ARG A 19 7.40 -10.42 6.71
CA ARG A 19 7.17 -10.74 5.30
C ARG A 19 5.85 -11.48 5.11
N LEU A 20 5.14 -11.12 4.06
CA LEU A 20 3.99 -11.88 3.59
C LEU A 20 4.42 -13.07 2.71
N TYR A 21 3.69 -14.17 2.81
CA TYR A 21 3.90 -15.34 1.97
C TYR A 21 2.60 -16.06 1.67
N PHE A 22 2.51 -16.66 0.48
CA PHE A 22 1.40 -17.55 0.13
C PHE A 22 1.72 -18.98 0.58
N GLN A 23 0.83 -19.57 1.36
CA GLN A 23 0.80 -20.99 1.65
C GLN A 23 -0.15 -21.68 0.65
N VAL A 24 0.42 -22.46 -0.26
CA VAL A 24 -0.32 -23.25 -1.24
C VAL A 24 -0.43 -24.69 -0.74
N ILE A 25 -1.65 -25.16 -0.54
CA ILE A 25 -1.97 -26.50 -0.06
C ILE A 25 -2.63 -27.26 -1.21
N ASN A 26 -1.95 -28.26 -1.74
CA ASN A 26 -2.48 -29.15 -2.77
C ASN A 26 -2.21 -30.60 -2.39
N SER A 27 -3.26 -31.41 -2.28
CA SER A 27 -3.14 -32.85 -2.01
C SER A 27 -2.32 -33.16 -0.75
N ARG A 28 -2.55 -32.40 0.33
CA ARG A 28 -1.80 -32.40 1.60
C ARG A 28 -0.33 -31.99 1.50
N LYS A 29 0.19 -31.63 0.32
CA LYS A 29 1.50 -31.03 0.15
C LYS A 29 1.39 -29.52 0.33
N VAL A 30 2.18 -28.98 1.25
CA VAL A 30 2.23 -27.56 1.57
C VAL A 30 3.48 -26.95 0.91
N ARG A 31 3.31 -25.86 0.18
CA ARG A 31 4.41 -25.04 -0.36
C ARG A 31 4.24 -23.60 0.10
N GLN A 32 5.36 -22.92 0.35
CA GLN A 32 5.38 -21.50 0.66
C GLN A 32 6.00 -20.73 -0.50
N ILE A 33 5.30 -19.70 -0.98
CA ILE A 33 5.79 -18.77 -1.99
C ILE A 33 6.02 -17.45 -1.27
N GLN A 34 7.29 -17.05 -1.15
CA GLN A 34 7.67 -15.80 -0.50
C GLN A 34 7.29 -14.63 -1.40
N THR A 35 6.76 -13.55 -0.83
CA THR A 35 6.59 -12.29 -1.55
C THR A 35 7.70 -11.30 -1.17
N GLU A 36 7.77 -10.20 -1.91
CA GLU A 36 8.61 -9.05 -1.57
C GLU A 36 7.87 -8.05 -0.67
N CYS A 37 6.60 -8.30 -0.34
CA CYS A 37 5.79 -7.42 0.49
C CYS A 37 6.24 -7.51 1.96
N LEU A 38 6.76 -6.39 2.47
CA LEU A 38 7.16 -6.21 3.85
C LEU A 38 6.17 -5.28 4.54
N ILE A 39 5.69 -5.70 5.72
CA ILE A 39 4.73 -4.95 6.52
C ILE A 39 5.08 -5.01 8.00
N PHE A 40 4.71 -3.97 8.76
CA PHE A 40 4.80 -4.01 10.22
C PHE A 40 3.72 -4.93 10.80
N PRO A 41 3.97 -5.55 11.97
CA PRO A 41 2.96 -6.38 12.63
C PRO A 41 1.62 -5.67 12.88
N SER A 42 1.64 -4.36 13.09
CA SER A 42 0.42 -3.54 13.28
C SER A 42 -0.40 -3.33 12.00
N GLU A 43 0.17 -3.64 10.83
CA GLU A 43 -0.48 -3.50 9.53
C GLU A 43 -1.14 -4.81 9.08
N TRP A 44 -0.90 -5.91 9.80
CA TRP A 44 -1.49 -7.21 9.49
C TRP A 44 -2.88 -7.35 10.12
N ASP A 45 -3.92 -7.39 9.29
CA ASP A 45 -5.27 -7.84 9.65
C ASP A 45 -5.58 -9.13 8.87
N GLU A 46 -5.70 -10.26 9.57
CA GLU A 46 -5.86 -11.59 8.95
C GLU A 46 -7.28 -11.83 8.43
N GLU A 47 -8.30 -11.12 8.93
CA GLU A 47 -9.70 -11.48 8.71
C GLU A 47 -10.34 -10.67 7.59
N THR A 48 -10.33 -9.33 7.66
CA THR A 48 -11.13 -8.49 6.73
C THR A 48 -10.45 -8.30 5.37
N GLU A 49 -9.19 -7.90 5.36
CA GLU A 49 -8.45 -7.57 4.13
C GLU A 49 -8.19 -8.81 3.27
N MET A 50 -8.00 -9.96 3.93
CA MET A 50 -7.77 -11.24 3.29
C MET A 50 -8.98 -11.70 2.48
N GLU A 51 -10.17 -11.64 3.07
CA GLU A 51 -11.41 -12.07 2.41
C GLU A 51 -11.68 -11.24 1.17
N ASN A 52 -11.51 -9.92 1.26
CA ASN A 52 -11.67 -9.02 0.13
C ASN A 52 -10.64 -9.30 -0.98
N PHE A 53 -9.36 -9.50 -0.62
CA PHE A 53 -8.33 -9.82 -1.60
C PHE A 53 -8.57 -11.16 -2.29
N MET A 54 -8.88 -12.21 -1.52
CA MET A 54 -9.15 -13.54 -2.08
C MET A 54 -10.40 -13.55 -2.95
N ARG A 55 -11.44 -12.76 -2.60
CA ARG A 55 -12.61 -12.55 -3.45
C ARG A 55 -12.21 -11.88 -4.77
N MET A 56 -11.41 -10.80 -4.71
CA MET A 56 -10.92 -10.13 -5.91
C MET A 56 -10.12 -11.08 -6.81
N VAL A 57 -9.22 -11.88 -6.26
CA VAL A 57 -8.44 -12.88 -7.02
C VAL A 57 -9.33 -13.99 -7.59
N GLY A 58 -10.37 -14.40 -6.88
CA GLY A 58 -11.29 -15.44 -7.33
C GLY A 58 -12.23 -15.00 -8.45
N ASP A 59 -12.67 -13.74 -8.41
CA ASP A 59 -13.73 -13.22 -9.28
C ASP A 59 -13.18 -12.36 -10.45
N ALA A 60 -11.91 -11.98 -10.43
CA ALA A 60 -11.34 -11.13 -11.47
C ALA A 60 -11.21 -11.86 -12.82
N GLU A 61 -11.71 -11.21 -13.87
CA GLU A 61 -11.51 -11.67 -15.26
C GLU A 61 -10.11 -11.31 -15.81
N ASN A 62 -9.46 -10.31 -15.20
CA ASN A 62 -8.15 -9.80 -15.59
C ASN A 62 -7.09 -10.09 -14.51
N GLU A 63 -5.81 -9.97 -14.88
CA GLU A 63 -4.70 -10.14 -13.94
C GLU A 63 -4.79 -9.17 -12.75
N VAL A 64 -4.70 -9.72 -11.54
CA VAL A 64 -4.63 -8.94 -10.30
C VAL A 64 -3.17 -8.69 -9.95
N THR A 65 -2.77 -7.42 -9.93
CA THR A 65 -1.43 -6.99 -9.50
C THR A 65 -1.50 -6.39 -8.10
N ILE A 66 -0.48 -6.62 -7.28
CA ILE A 66 -0.31 -5.98 -5.97
C ILE A 66 0.71 -4.85 -6.11
N ASP A 67 0.30 -3.62 -5.86
CA ASP A 67 1.20 -2.48 -5.72
C ASP A 67 1.53 -2.29 -4.23
N PRO A 68 2.78 -2.53 -3.80
CA PRO A 68 3.17 -2.39 -2.41
C PRO A 68 3.48 -0.94 -2.01
N THR A 69 3.31 0.04 -2.92
CA THR A 69 3.52 1.45 -2.55
C THR A 69 2.57 1.88 -1.43
N ARG A 70 3.10 2.63 -0.48
CA ARG A 70 2.32 3.06 0.71
C ARG A 70 1.45 4.29 0.42
N ILE A 71 1.77 5.05 -0.62
CA ILE A 71 1.11 6.33 -0.95
C ILE A 71 0.52 6.22 -2.35
N HIS A 72 -0.80 6.38 -2.44
CA HIS A 72 -1.59 6.28 -3.64
C HIS A 72 -2.29 7.60 -3.96
N VAL A 73 -2.80 7.70 -5.19
CA VAL A 73 -3.68 8.80 -5.59
C VAL A 73 -4.94 8.80 -4.74
N GLY A 74 -5.30 9.97 -4.22
CA GLY A 74 -6.40 10.14 -3.27
C GLY A 74 -5.95 10.25 -1.82
N ASP A 75 -4.73 9.82 -1.49
CA ASP A 75 -4.22 9.91 -0.12
C ASP A 75 -3.96 11.37 0.28
N ARG A 76 -4.23 11.67 1.55
CA ARG A 76 -3.78 12.89 2.21
C ARG A 76 -2.44 12.63 2.87
N VAL A 77 -1.45 13.45 2.53
CA VAL A 77 -0.07 13.30 2.99
C VAL A 77 0.44 14.57 3.65
N ARG A 78 1.44 14.43 4.51
CA ARG A 78 2.23 15.53 5.06
C ARG A 78 3.64 15.49 4.52
N ILE A 79 4.19 16.67 4.21
CA ILE A 79 5.57 16.83 3.74
C ILE A 79 6.50 16.81 4.96
N LYS A 80 7.48 15.90 4.97
CA LYS A 80 8.41 15.71 6.10
C LYS A 80 9.61 16.65 6.07
N THR A 81 10.01 17.14 4.90
CA THR A 81 11.31 17.79 4.70
C THR A 81 11.24 19.00 3.77
N GLY A 82 12.24 19.88 3.87
CA GLY A 82 12.38 21.06 3.02
C GLY A 82 11.56 22.26 3.46
N SER A 83 11.46 23.27 2.60
CA SER A 83 10.77 24.54 2.91
C SER A 83 9.26 24.43 3.03
N LEU A 84 8.69 23.30 2.62
CA LEU A 84 7.26 23.01 2.68
C LEU A 84 6.94 21.96 3.76
N ALA A 85 7.88 21.67 4.67
CA ALA A 85 7.65 20.74 5.76
C ALA A 85 6.40 21.11 6.58
N ASP A 86 5.74 20.08 7.10
CA ASP A 86 4.48 20.13 7.86
C ASP A 86 3.22 20.53 7.07
N LEU A 87 3.35 20.93 5.80
CA LEU A 87 2.19 21.15 4.95
C LEU A 87 1.53 19.82 4.56
N GLU A 88 0.20 19.84 4.57
CA GLU A 88 -0.62 18.72 4.12
C GLU A 88 -1.19 18.97 2.73
N ALA A 89 -1.20 17.92 1.91
CA ALA A 89 -1.70 17.97 0.54
C ALA A 89 -2.32 16.63 0.15
N ASN A 90 -3.13 16.63 -0.90
CA ASN A 90 -3.67 15.41 -1.48
C ASN A 90 -2.80 14.95 -2.66
N ILE A 91 -2.71 13.65 -2.86
CA ILE A 91 -2.05 13.07 -4.04
C ILE A 91 -3.05 13.04 -5.20
N CYS A 92 -2.71 13.65 -6.33
CA CYS A 92 -3.50 13.57 -7.56
C CYS A 92 -2.64 13.10 -8.75
N LYS A 93 -3.29 12.62 -9.81
CA LYS A 93 -2.65 12.36 -11.10
C LYS A 93 -3.01 13.44 -12.11
N GLU A 94 -2.03 13.85 -12.90
CA GLU A 94 -2.22 14.67 -14.11
C GLU A 94 -2.66 13.80 -15.30
N PRO A 95 -3.23 14.39 -16.37
CA PRO A 95 -3.65 13.67 -17.56
C PRO A 95 -2.53 12.89 -18.27
N ASP A 96 -1.28 13.29 -18.06
CA ASP A 96 -0.09 12.63 -18.59
C ASP A 96 0.43 11.48 -17.69
N GLY A 97 -0.26 11.20 -16.59
CA GLY A 97 0.05 10.10 -15.66
C GLY A 97 0.99 10.48 -14.52
N ARG A 98 1.50 11.72 -14.46
CA ARG A 98 2.37 12.15 -13.35
C ARG A 98 1.62 12.30 -12.05
N THR A 99 2.26 11.86 -10.97
CA THR A 99 1.72 11.98 -9.60
C THR A 99 2.18 13.31 -9.01
N MET A 100 1.23 14.12 -8.56
CA MET A 100 1.44 15.47 -8.05
C MET A 100 0.88 15.59 -6.63
N LEU A 101 1.56 16.38 -5.79
CA LEU A 101 0.94 16.96 -4.62
C LEU A 101 -0.02 18.07 -5.08
N ALA A 102 -1.21 18.10 -4.51
CA ALA A 102 -2.21 19.14 -4.73
C ALA A 102 -2.66 19.72 -3.39
N LEU A 103 -2.36 21.00 -3.20
CA LEU A 103 -2.79 21.78 -2.04
C LEU A 103 -3.92 22.72 -2.48
N ARG A 104 -5.06 22.66 -1.79
CA ARG A 104 -6.18 23.56 -2.07
C ARG A 104 -5.83 24.95 -1.54
N VAL A 105 -5.82 25.94 -2.43
CA VAL A 105 -5.57 27.35 -2.12
C VAL A 105 -6.84 28.12 -2.43
N ASP A 106 -7.85 28.04 -1.55
CA ASP A 106 -9.13 28.76 -1.59
C ASP A 106 -9.56 29.28 -2.97
N PHE A 107 -9.40 30.59 -3.20
CA PHE A 107 -9.84 31.27 -4.42
C PHE A 107 -8.96 30.99 -5.65
N LEU A 108 -7.75 30.48 -5.46
CA LEU A 108 -6.82 30.05 -6.52
C LEU A 108 -7.06 28.60 -6.96
N GLY A 109 -7.91 27.85 -6.27
CA GLY A 109 -8.18 26.45 -6.59
C GLY A 109 -7.14 25.52 -5.98
N TYR A 110 -6.29 24.88 -6.80
CA TYR A 110 -5.25 23.96 -6.33
C TYR A 110 -3.87 24.39 -6.85
N ALA A 111 -2.92 24.58 -5.93
CA ALA A 111 -1.50 24.62 -6.26
C ALA A 111 -0.97 23.19 -6.34
N LYS A 112 -0.23 22.88 -7.41
CA LYS A 112 0.30 21.54 -7.65
C LYS A 112 1.81 21.56 -7.88
N MET A 113 2.48 20.50 -7.43
CA MET A 113 3.89 20.28 -7.74
C MET A 113 4.26 18.80 -7.71
N GLU A 114 5.32 18.44 -8.42
CA GLU A 114 5.97 17.14 -8.28
C GLU A 114 6.69 17.09 -6.91
N CYS A 115 6.55 15.97 -6.21
CA CYS A 115 7.27 15.72 -4.95
C CYS A 115 7.67 14.25 -4.84
N PRO A 116 8.93 13.95 -4.46
CA PRO A 116 9.35 12.58 -4.21
C PRO A 116 8.56 11.94 -3.06
N ILE A 117 8.09 10.72 -3.28
CA ILE A 117 7.31 9.93 -2.28
C ILE A 117 8.08 9.78 -0.96
N ASP A 118 9.40 9.66 -1.00
CA ASP A 118 10.25 9.51 0.20
C ASP A 118 10.13 10.68 1.18
N ASN A 119 9.72 11.86 0.71
CA ASN A 119 9.53 13.06 1.52
C ASN A 119 8.13 13.16 2.14
N LEU A 120 7.28 12.16 1.94
CA LEU A 120 5.88 12.19 2.37
C LEU A 120 5.61 11.19 3.50
N GLU A 121 4.59 11.48 4.28
CA GLU A 121 3.96 10.56 5.22
C GLU A 121 2.45 10.62 5.09
N LEU A 122 1.78 9.48 5.27
CA LEU A 122 0.33 9.43 5.31
C LEU A 122 -0.21 10.13 6.55
N VAL A 123 -1.23 10.95 6.36
CA VAL A 123 -2.04 11.49 7.47
C VAL A 123 -3.16 10.48 7.74
N LYS A 124 -3.10 9.81 8.90
CA LYS A 124 -4.23 9.01 9.38
C LYS A 124 -5.21 9.95 10.08
N GLU A 125 -6.50 9.86 9.73
CA GLU A 125 -7.59 10.55 10.45
C GLU A 125 -7.71 10.08 11.90
#